data_AF-A0A194V963-F1
#
_entry.id   AF-A0A194V963-F1
#
_cell.length_a   1.000
_cell.length_b   1.000
_cell.length_c   1.000
_cell.angle_alpha   90.00
_cell.angle_beta   90.00
_cell.angle_gamma   90.00
#
_symmetry.space_group_name_H-M   'P 1'
#
loop_
_entity.id
_entity.type
_entity.pdbx_description
1 polymer ?
#
loop_
_entity_poly.entity_id
_entity_poly.type
_entity_poly.pdbx_seq_one_letter_code
_entity_poly.pdbx_strand_id
1 'polypeptide(L)'
;MANKSASLRPDSKNHFLAMRLEGLFKTVTVRTAAGQTEPRQSLREIGRDQVSFTFENVRGTLVGFRQPHYLQGVGIAGDHLHFITEDRKKGGHVLALESDGEVEVKAAQMYTMTLELPKGDQEFNEATLVGSHKDLKAVEG
;
A
#
# COMPACT_ATOMS: atom_id res chain seq x y z
N MET A 1 -16.86 15.63 26.05
CA MET A 1 -16.24 14.37 25.60
C MET A 1 -15.52 14.66 24.29
N ALA A 2 -14.19 14.62 24.27
CA ALA A 2 -13.40 14.98 23.09
C ALA A 2 -13.47 13.86 22.04
N ASN A 3 -13.71 14.26 20.79
CA ASN A 3 -13.85 13.39 19.63
C ASN A 3 -12.53 12.63 19.39
N LYS A 4 -12.48 11.33 19.72
CA LYS A 4 -11.26 10.49 19.62
C LYS A 4 -10.71 10.34 18.20
N SER A 5 -11.40 10.83 17.17
CA SER A 5 -10.92 10.77 15.78
C SER A 5 -9.85 11.82 15.44
N ALA A 6 -9.68 12.86 16.25
CA ALA A 6 -8.75 13.96 15.98
C ALA A 6 -7.26 13.60 16.17
N SER A 7 -6.92 12.51 16.89
CA SER A 7 -5.52 12.21 17.28
C SER A 7 -4.79 11.16 16.43
N LEU A 8 -5.40 10.66 15.35
CA LEU A 8 -4.75 9.65 14.49
C LEU A 8 -4.03 10.27 13.29
N ARG A 9 -4.24 11.56 13.01
CA ARG A 9 -3.56 12.26 11.93
C ARG A 9 -2.35 13.01 12.50
N PRO A 10 -1.13 12.77 11.97
CA PRO A 10 0.03 13.56 12.39
C PRO A 10 -0.17 15.03 11.99
N ASP A 11 0.40 15.93 12.78
CA ASP A 11 0.32 17.39 12.55
C ASP A 11 0.99 17.84 11.24
N SER A 12 1.75 16.94 10.61
CA SER A 12 2.49 17.19 9.38
C SER A 12 2.33 16.05 8.39
N LYS A 13 2.19 16.42 7.11
CA LYS A 13 2.15 15.49 5.96
C LYS A 13 3.54 15.02 5.51
N ASN A 14 4.59 15.45 6.20
CA ASN A 14 5.98 15.14 5.86
C ASN A 14 6.53 13.94 6.66
N HIS A 15 5.73 13.34 7.54
CA HIS A 15 6.11 12.12 8.24
C HIS A 15 5.43 10.90 7.62
N PHE A 16 6.09 9.76 7.74
CA PHE A 16 5.44 8.48 7.51
C PHE A 16 4.44 8.18 8.62
N LEU A 17 3.37 7.48 8.26
CA LEU A 17 2.39 6.95 9.20
C LEU A 17 2.19 5.47 8.90
N ALA A 18 2.54 4.59 9.84
CA ALA A 18 2.12 3.20 9.77
C ALA A 18 0.65 3.09 10.20
N MET A 19 -0.15 2.32 9.47
CA MET A 19 -1.59 2.19 9.71
C MET A 19 -1.98 0.71 9.79
N ARG A 20 -2.87 0.39 10.73
CA ARG A 20 -3.57 -0.88 10.83
C ARG A 20 -5.05 -0.62 11.06
N LEU A 21 -5.89 -1.15 10.17
CA LEU A 21 -7.34 -1.06 10.27
C LEU A 21 -7.88 -2.48 10.42
N GLU A 22 -8.73 -2.72 11.41
CA GLU A 22 -9.28 -4.05 11.70
C GLU A 22 -10.78 -3.97 11.93
N GLY A 23 -11.54 -4.85 11.30
CA GLY A 23 -12.99 -4.85 11.46
C GLY A 23 -13.74 -5.59 10.37
N LEU A 24 -15.04 -5.30 10.31
CA LEU A 24 -15.93 -5.74 9.25
C LEU A 24 -16.06 -4.63 8.20
N PHE A 25 -15.78 -4.96 6.96
CA PHE A 25 -15.87 -4.06 5.82
C PHE A 25 -17.07 -4.44 4.97
N LYS A 26 -17.82 -3.42 4.52
CA LYS A 26 -18.92 -3.61 3.58
C LYS A 26 -18.36 -4.10 2.24
N THR A 27 -17.33 -3.43 1.74
CA THR A 27 -16.58 -3.84 0.56
C THR A 27 -15.10 -3.61 0.75
N VAL A 28 -14.26 -4.51 0.22
CA VAL A 28 -12.84 -4.28 0.01
C VAL A 28 -12.50 -4.74 -1.39
N THR A 29 -12.10 -3.80 -2.25
CA THR A 29 -11.57 -4.10 -3.57
C THR A 29 -10.06 -4.16 -3.50
N VAL A 30 -9.50 -5.32 -3.85
CA VAL A 30 -8.05 -5.55 -3.92
C VAL A 30 -7.63 -5.92 -5.32
N ARG A 31 -6.34 -5.77 -5.62
CA ARG A 31 -5.68 -6.40 -6.75
C ARG A 31 -4.54 -7.30 -6.32
N THR A 32 -4.23 -8.26 -7.18
CA THR A 32 -3.03 -9.08 -7.12
C THR A 32 -2.29 -8.89 -8.44
N ALA A 33 -1.01 -8.51 -8.36
CA ALA A 33 -0.17 -8.41 -9.55
C ALA A 33 0.03 -9.80 -10.16
N ALA A 34 0.10 -9.87 -11.49
CA ALA A 34 0.51 -11.09 -12.17
C ALA A 34 1.97 -11.43 -11.83
N GLY A 35 2.33 -12.71 -11.97
CA GLY A 35 3.73 -13.10 -11.93
C GLY A 35 4.45 -12.63 -13.19
N GLN A 36 5.74 -12.29 -13.07
CA GLN A 36 6.58 -12.05 -14.24
C GLN A 36 6.70 -13.30 -15.10
N THR A 37 6.52 -13.16 -16.41
CA THR A 37 6.66 -14.28 -17.38
C THR A 37 7.98 -14.25 -18.14
N GLU A 38 8.72 -13.15 -18.08
CA GLU A 38 9.96 -12.93 -18.81
C GLU A 38 10.93 -12.01 -18.04
N PRO A 39 12.26 -12.16 -18.24
CA PRO A 39 13.25 -11.35 -17.53
C PRO A 39 13.04 -9.85 -17.78
N ARG A 40 13.09 -9.06 -16.70
CA ARG A 40 12.98 -7.58 -16.71
C ARG A 40 11.66 -7.02 -17.26
N GLN A 41 10.60 -7.83 -17.27
CA GLN A 41 9.25 -7.33 -17.54
C GLN A 41 8.90 -6.20 -16.56
N SER A 42 8.49 -5.04 -17.07
CA SER A 42 8.28 -3.86 -16.23
C SER A 42 7.02 -4.02 -15.35
N LEU A 43 7.01 -3.37 -14.19
CA LEU A 43 5.81 -3.32 -13.32
C LEU A 43 4.57 -2.77 -14.05
N ARG A 44 4.76 -1.87 -15.02
CA ARG A 44 3.68 -1.35 -15.86
C ARG A 44 3.09 -2.41 -16.78
N GLU A 45 3.92 -3.31 -17.31
CA GLU A 45 3.46 -4.44 -18.14
C GLU A 45 2.74 -5.46 -17.27
N ILE A 46 3.32 -5.84 -16.13
CA ILE A 46 2.71 -6.77 -15.16
C ILE A 46 1.36 -6.24 -14.66
N GLY A 47 1.25 -4.94 -14.42
CA GLY A 47 0.02 -4.30 -13.96
C GLY A 47 -1.14 -4.37 -14.96
N ARG A 48 -0.88 -4.59 -16.26
CA ARG A 48 -1.96 -4.75 -17.26
C ARG A 48 -2.76 -6.03 -17.06
N ASP A 49 -2.10 -7.08 -16.58
CA ASP A 49 -2.69 -8.40 -16.38
C ASP A 49 -3.07 -8.62 -14.90
N GLN A 50 -3.16 -7.55 -14.11
CA GLN A 50 -3.55 -7.63 -12.71
C GLN A 50 -5.00 -8.12 -12.58
N VAL A 51 -5.24 -8.98 -11.58
CA VAL A 51 -6.58 -9.45 -11.28
C VAL A 51 -7.12 -8.69 -10.08
N SER A 52 -8.32 -8.13 -10.22
CA SER A 52 -9.01 -7.41 -9.15
C SER A 52 -10.16 -8.24 -8.59
N PHE A 53 -10.35 -8.18 -7.27
CA PHE A 53 -11.41 -8.86 -6.54
C PHE A 53 -12.09 -7.88 -5.60
N THR A 54 -13.43 -7.90 -5.57
CA THR A 54 -14.20 -7.19 -4.54
C THR A 54 -14.75 -8.23 -3.57
N PHE A 55 -14.40 -8.08 -2.29
CA PHE A 55 -14.95 -8.87 -1.21
C PHE A 55 -16.06 -8.08 -0.54
N GLU A 56 -17.23 -8.69 -0.36
CA GLU A 56 -18.38 -8.08 0.32
C GLU A 56 -18.54 -8.65 1.72
N ASN A 57 -18.99 -7.82 2.67
CA ASN A 57 -19.27 -8.20 4.07
C ASN A 57 -18.13 -9.02 4.69
N VAL A 58 -16.90 -8.52 4.55
CA VAL A 58 -15.68 -9.27 4.83
C VAL A 58 -15.02 -8.76 6.11
N ARG A 59 -14.67 -9.68 7.02
CA ARG A 59 -13.85 -9.38 8.19
C ARG A 59 -12.38 -9.58 7.87
N GLY A 60 -11.54 -8.64 8.29
CA GLY A 60 -10.10 -8.74 8.06
C GLY A 60 -9.31 -7.54 8.58
N THR A 61 -8.09 -7.44 8.09
CA THR A 61 -7.14 -6.42 8.51
C THR A 61 -6.50 -5.76 7.30
N LEU A 62 -6.48 -4.42 7.27
CA LEU A 62 -5.62 -3.65 6.39
C LEU A 62 -4.37 -3.23 7.13
N VAL A 63 -3.23 -3.29 6.46
CA VAL A 63 -1.93 -2.80 6.97
C VAL A 63 -1.19 -2.05 5.87
N GLY A 64 -0.44 -1.03 6.26
CA GLY A 64 0.46 -0.34 5.34
C GLY A 64 0.88 1.02 5.84
N PHE A 65 1.23 1.90 4.91
CA PHE A 65 1.86 3.18 5.23
C PHE A 65 1.23 4.33 4.47
N ARG A 66 1.18 5.51 5.10
CA ARG A 66 1.08 6.78 4.40
C ARG A 66 2.49 7.34 4.23
N GLN A 67 2.94 7.54 3.00
CA GLN A 67 4.27 8.07 2.71
C GLN A 67 4.20 9.54 2.26
N PRO A 68 5.18 10.38 2.63
CA PRO A 68 5.20 11.79 2.24
C PRO A 68 5.54 11.96 0.75
N HIS A 69 4.98 12.99 0.11
CA HIS A 69 5.12 13.22 -1.33
C HIS A 69 6.55 13.43 -1.82
N TYR A 70 7.45 13.95 -0.96
CA TYR A 70 8.85 14.18 -1.35
C TYR A 70 9.66 12.88 -1.52
N LEU A 71 9.10 11.71 -1.18
CA LEU A 71 9.72 10.40 -1.39
C LEU A 71 9.10 9.61 -2.54
N GLN A 72 8.26 10.23 -3.37
CA GLN A 72 7.75 9.60 -4.59
C GLN A 72 8.92 9.13 -5.46
N GLY A 73 8.92 7.86 -5.85
CA GLY A 73 10.01 7.26 -6.62
C GLY A 73 10.94 6.38 -5.79
N VAL A 74 11.13 6.71 -4.50
CA VAL A 74 11.74 5.78 -3.52
C VAL A 74 10.67 4.86 -2.94
N GLY A 75 9.46 5.41 -2.72
CA GLY A 75 8.25 4.67 -2.42
C GLY A 75 7.03 5.23 -3.17
N ILE A 76 5.84 4.97 -2.64
CA ILE A 76 4.55 5.39 -3.20
C ILE A 76 3.95 6.47 -2.30
N ALA A 77 3.87 7.71 -2.79
CA ALA A 77 3.31 8.79 -1.99
C ALA A 77 1.81 8.58 -1.74
N GLY A 78 1.35 8.97 -0.54
CA GLY A 78 -0.04 8.74 -0.13
C GLY A 78 -0.22 7.40 0.58
N ASP A 79 -1.44 6.88 0.56
CA ASP A 79 -1.81 5.65 1.26
C ASP A 79 -1.48 4.43 0.41
N HIS A 80 -0.65 3.54 0.96
CA HIS A 80 -0.34 2.25 0.37
C HIS A 80 -0.73 1.16 1.36
N LEU A 81 -1.84 0.49 1.11
CA LEU A 81 -2.45 -0.48 2.02
C LEU A 81 -2.63 -1.84 1.34
N HIS A 82 -2.41 -2.90 2.11
CA HIS A 82 -2.72 -4.28 1.75
C HIS A 82 -3.76 -4.83 2.71
N PHE A 83 -4.62 -5.73 2.24
CA PHE A 83 -5.68 -6.36 3.01
C PHE A 83 -5.46 -7.88 3.10
N ILE A 84 -5.86 -8.45 4.24
CA ILE A 84 -5.96 -9.89 4.44
C ILE A 84 -7.25 -10.24 5.20
N THR A 85 -7.96 -11.28 4.76
CA THR A 85 -9.16 -11.78 5.44
C THR A 85 -8.82 -12.42 6.78
N GLU A 86 -9.78 -12.46 7.70
CA GLU A 86 -9.62 -13.07 9.03
C GLU A 86 -9.19 -14.55 8.95
N ASP A 87 -9.73 -15.29 7.99
CA ASP A 87 -9.35 -16.69 7.72
C ASP A 87 -8.01 -16.84 6.98
N ARG A 88 -7.38 -15.72 6.61
CA ARG A 88 -6.08 -15.60 5.91
C ARG A 88 -6.03 -16.26 4.53
N LYS A 89 -7.19 -16.51 3.90
CA LYS A 89 -7.25 -17.17 2.58
C LYS A 89 -7.26 -16.20 1.41
N LYS A 90 -7.65 -14.95 1.62
CA LYS A 90 -7.80 -13.95 0.56
C LYS A 90 -7.19 -12.62 1.00
N GLY A 91 -6.74 -11.83 0.03
CA GLY A 91 -6.09 -10.56 0.29
C GLY A 91 -5.52 -9.95 -0.97
N GLY A 92 -4.83 -8.83 -0.82
CA GLY A 92 -4.17 -8.15 -1.93
C GLY A 92 -3.90 -6.68 -1.63
N HIS A 93 -3.38 -5.98 -2.63
CA HIS A 93 -3.18 -4.54 -2.60
C HIS A 93 -4.53 -3.82 -2.72
N VAL A 94 -4.85 -2.91 -1.80
CA VAL A 94 -6.17 -2.27 -1.70
C VAL A 94 -6.33 -1.16 -2.73
N LEU A 95 -7.41 -1.22 -3.50
CA LEU A 95 -7.82 -0.19 -4.46
C LEU A 95 -8.96 0.68 -3.92
N ALA A 96 -9.90 0.06 -3.21
CA ALA A 96 -11.04 0.74 -2.61
C ALA A 96 -11.54 -0.04 -1.39
N LEU A 97 -12.19 0.66 -0.47
CA LEU A 97 -12.87 0.06 0.67
C LEU A 97 -14.08 0.89 1.07
N GLU A 98 -15.10 0.21 1.58
CA GLU A 98 -16.24 0.82 2.27
C GLU A 98 -16.50 0.06 3.57
N SER A 99 -16.89 0.78 4.62
CA SER A 99 -17.38 0.18 5.86
C SER A 99 -18.59 0.95 6.37
N ASP A 100 -19.60 0.20 6.77
CA ASP A 100 -20.85 0.73 7.37
C ASP A 100 -20.86 0.54 8.90
N GLY A 101 -19.76 0.05 9.50
CA GLY A 101 -19.65 -0.30 10.91
C GLY A 101 -18.39 0.24 11.59
N GLU A 102 -18.18 -0.15 12.85
CA GLU A 102 -16.96 0.23 13.58
C GLU A 102 -15.74 -0.53 13.07
N VAL A 103 -14.76 0.22 12.57
CA VAL A 103 -13.42 -0.26 12.22
C VAL A 103 -12.45 0.31 13.24
N GLU A 104 -11.67 -0.56 13.88
CA GLU A 104 -10.60 -0.11 14.77
C GLU A 104 -9.44 0.40 13.91
N VAL A 105 -9.05 1.66 14.12
CA VAL A 105 -7.92 2.28 13.43
C VAL A 105 -6.80 2.52 14.42
N LYS A 106 -5.64 1.92 14.15
CA LYS A 106 -4.38 2.13 14.85
C LYS A 106 -3.39 2.80 13.90
N ALA A 107 -2.71 3.83 14.36
CA ALA A 107 -1.71 4.54 13.58
C ALA A 107 -0.49 4.90 14.43
N ALA A 108 0.69 4.87 13.81
CA ALA A 108 1.95 5.24 14.45
C ALA A 108 2.76 6.16 13.53
N GLN A 109 3.02 7.38 13.99
CA GLN A 109 3.88 8.33 13.29
C GLN A 109 5.33 7.86 13.38
N MET A 110 6.04 7.90 12.25
CA MET A 110 7.43 7.46 12.16
C MET A 110 8.34 8.66 11.91
N TYR A 111 9.47 8.69 12.62
CA TYR A 111 10.48 9.75 12.55
C TYR A 111 11.80 9.27 11.91
N THR A 112 11.87 8.01 11.53
CA THR A 112 13.06 7.40 10.94
C THR A 112 12.65 6.53 9.76
N MET A 113 13.40 6.64 8.66
CA MET A 113 13.31 5.79 7.49
C MET A 113 14.69 5.20 7.23
N THR A 114 14.78 3.89 7.14
CA THR A 114 16.00 3.18 6.74
C THR A 114 15.80 2.64 5.33
N LEU A 115 16.72 2.96 4.42
CA LEU A 115 16.76 2.40 3.07
C LEU A 115 17.94 1.43 2.99
N GLU A 116 17.63 0.16 2.80
CA GLU A 116 18.63 -0.87 2.54
C GLU A 116 18.66 -1.15 1.03
N LEU A 117 19.86 -1.06 0.44
CA LEU A 117 20.05 -1.35 -0.98
C LEU A 117 20.46 -2.82 -1.17
N PRO A 118 20.07 -3.46 -2.29
CA PRO A 118 20.53 -4.81 -2.63
C PRO A 118 22.05 -4.92 -2.59
N LYS A 119 22.56 -6.01 -1.98
CA LYS A 119 24.00 -6.30 -1.89
C LYS A 119 24.32 -7.50 -2.76
N GLY A 120 25.34 -7.38 -3.60
CA GLY A 120 25.75 -8.46 -4.51
C GLY A 120 24.76 -8.73 -5.64
N ASP A 121 23.91 -7.75 -5.97
CA ASP A 121 22.94 -7.84 -7.06
C ASP A 121 23.48 -7.11 -8.30
N GLN A 122 23.90 -7.87 -9.31
CA GLN A 122 24.45 -7.31 -10.55
C GLN A 122 23.37 -6.58 -11.38
N GLU A 123 22.13 -7.09 -11.38
CA GLU A 123 21.05 -6.44 -12.13
C GLU A 123 20.73 -5.06 -11.55
N PHE A 124 20.69 -4.93 -10.22
CA PHE A 124 20.53 -3.64 -9.56
C PHE A 124 21.69 -2.69 -9.85
N ASN A 125 22.93 -3.18 -9.84
CA ASN A 125 24.13 -2.35 -10.08
C ASN A 125 24.22 -1.82 -11.52
N GLU A 126 23.74 -2.59 -12.49
CA GLU A 126 23.72 -2.21 -13.91
C GLU A 126 22.48 -1.41 -14.31
N ALA A 127 21.43 -1.43 -13.49
CA ALA A 127 20.18 -0.75 -13.79
C ALA A 127 20.35 0.77 -13.84
N THR A 128 19.84 1.37 -14.92
CA THR A 128 19.69 2.83 -15.00
C THR A 128 18.38 3.24 -14.31
N LEU A 129 18.46 3.59 -13.03
CA LEU A 129 17.31 4.02 -12.24
C LEU A 129 17.12 5.54 -12.33
N VAL A 130 16.20 5.98 -13.18
CA VAL A 130 15.73 7.37 -13.27
C VAL A 130 14.32 7.46 -12.70
N GLY A 131 14.12 8.33 -11.71
CA GLY A 131 12.84 8.47 -11.03
C GLY A 131 11.73 8.94 -11.97
N SER A 132 10.81 8.05 -12.35
CA SER A 132 9.60 8.38 -13.14
C SER A 132 8.38 8.47 -12.23
N HIS A 133 7.90 9.70 -11.99
CA HIS A 133 6.70 9.93 -11.18
C HIS A 133 5.41 9.48 -11.87
N LYS A 134 5.41 9.40 -13.21
CA LYS A 134 4.20 9.06 -13.99
C LYS A 134 3.92 7.56 -14.01
N ASP A 135 4.95 6.73 -14.03
CA ASP A 135 4.78 5.28 -14.15
C ASP A 135 4.27 4.64 -12.85
N LEU A 136 4.61 5.22 -11.69
CA LEU A 136 4.19 4.69 -10.39
C LEU A 136 2.70 4.87 -10.12
N LYS A 137 2.08 5.99 -10.52
CA LYS A 137 0.63 6.16 -10.41
C LYS A 137 -0.15 5.15 -11.26
N ALA A 138 0.34 4.87 -12.47
CA ALA A 138 -0.31 3.93 -13.36
C ALA A 138 -0.27 2.49 -12.83
N VAL A 139 0.70 2.18 -11.96
CA VAL A 139 0.80 0.87 -11.31
C VAL A 139 0.03 0.85 -10.00
N GLU A 140 0.07 1.89 -9.16
CA GLU A 140 -0.50 1.83 -7.80
C GLU A 140 -1.97 2.27 -7.67
N GLY A 141 -2.53 2.92 -8.68
CA GLY A 141 -3.91 3.47 -8.65
C GLY A 141 -3.95 4.99 -8.63
#